data_AF-R6KDA0-F1
#
_entry.id   AF-R6KDA0-F1
#
_cell.length_a   1.000
_cell.length_b   1.000
_cell.length_c   1.000
_cell.angle_alpha   90.00
_cell.angle_beta   90.00
_cell.angle_gamma   90.00
#
_symmetry.space_group_name_H-M   'P 1'
#
loop_
_entity.id
_entity.type
_entity.pdbx_description
1 polymer ?
#
loop_
_entity_poly.entity_id
_entity_poly.type
_entity_poly.pdbx_seq_one_letter_code
_entity_poly.pdbx_strand_id
1 'polypeptide(L)'
;MSILLRNFAFSAKEFKSIKSMVFAALLVALHTVLAVFVSIQVTPSLRISVSFLANCAIGYMFGPVMGFVCGGLGDLIQFVIKPQGAYFPGWTLSAALAGFIYGLFFYGCNMKVAENFDSGNSKEKKSFLKLIDVKFLLRCTLALTVDTLLVNVLLGTYWCSIMYGKGFAFYLSLRFAKNMIQLPINIILVYYVLGFVKYIDNKMSR
;
A
#
# COMPACT_ATOMS: atom_id res chain seq x y z
N MET A 1 3.67 20.61 18.43
CA MET A 1 3.57 20.15 17.02
C MET A 1 2.79 18.85 17.00
N SER A 2 1.66 18.79 16.26
CA SER A 2 0.82 17.58 16.25
C SER A 2 1.61 16.35 15.79
N ILE A 3 1.23 15.16 16.26
CA ILE A 3 1.90 13.88 15.93
C ILE A 3 2.02 13.71 14.39
N LEU A 4 1.02 14.20 13.67
CA LEU A 4 0.93 14.15 12.22
C LEU A 4 1.98 15.06 11.57
N LEU A 5 2.08 16.33 11.95
CA LEU A 5 3.11 17.24 11.43
C LEU A 5 4.53 16.74 11.70
N ARG A 6 4.75 16.08 12.84
CA ARG A 6 6.02 15.46 13.17
C ARG A 6 6.33 14.31 12.20
N ASN A 7 5.38 13.42 11.94
CA ASN A 7 5.55 12.30 11.00
C ASN A 7 5.86 12.76 9.56
N PHE A 8 5.26 13.86 9.12
CA PHE A 8 5.58 14.46 7.82
C PHE A 8 7.01 15.00 7.79
N ALA A 9 7.40 15.74 8.83
CA ALA A 9 8.75 16.29 8.91
C ALA A 9 9.83 15.20 8.95
N PHE A 10 9.58 14.07 9.61
CA PHE A 10 10.50 12.93 9.59
C PHE A 10 10.53 12.22 8.25
N SER A 11 9.37 11.94 7.64
CA SER A 11 9.30 11.34 6.30
C SER A 11 9.99 12.20 5.24
N ALA A 12 9.86 13.53 5.31
CA ALA A 12 10.58 14.44 4.42
C ALA A 12 12.11 14.41 4.62
N LYS A 13 12.59 14.13 5.85
CA LYS A 13 14.02 14.00 6.13
C LYS A 13 14.61 12.72 5.53
N GLU A 14 13.81 11.67 5.30
CA GLU A 14 14.27 10.42 4.68
C GLU A 14 14.87 10.65 3.29
N PHE A 15 14.42 11.66 2.54
CA PHE A 15 15.02 12.03 1.25
C PHE A 15 16.48 12.49 1.35
N LYS A 16 16.93 12.96 2.52
CA LYS A 16 18.33 13.36 2.72
C LYS A 16 19.25 12.18 3.04
N SER A 17 18.67 11.03 3.41
CA SER A 17 19.43 9.82 3.72
C SER A 17 19.64 9.01 2.45
N ILE A 18 20.91 8.81 2.07
CA ILE A 18 21.28 7.99 0.90
C ILE A 18 20.74 6.56 1.07
N LYS A 19 20.85 5.99 2.28
CA LYS A 19 20.36 4.65 2.57
C LYS A 19 18.85 4.55 2.30
N SER A 20 18.08 5.52 2.80
CA SER A 20 16.63 5.54 2.65
C SER A 20 16.21 5.68 1.18
N MET A 21 16.91 6.51 0.39
CA MET A 21 16.67 6.58 -1.06
C MET A 21 16.95 5.25 -1.76
N VAL A 22 18.06 4.58 -1.46
CA VAL A 22 18.43 3.32 -2.11
C VAL A 22 17.40 2.24 -1.81
N PHE A 23 16.99 2.08 -0.55
CA PHE A 23 15.94 1.13 -0.18
C PHE A 23 14.59 1.50 -0.79
N ALA A 24 14.22 2.77 -0.83
CA ALA A 24 13.00 3.21 -1.50
C ALA A 24 13.02 2.87 -3.01
N ALA A 25 14.14 3.10 -3.69
CA ALA A 25 14.32 2.74 -5.09
C ALA A 25 14.19 1.22 -5.32
N LEU A 26 14.79 0.41 -4.45
CA LEU A 26 14.67 -1.05 -4.51
C LEU A 26 13.22 -1.52 -4.30
N LEU A 27 12.49 -0.90 -3.36
CA LEU A 27 11.07 -1.21 -3.15
C LEU A 27 10.19 -0.75 -4.31
N VAL A 28 10.50 0.36 -4.95
CA VAL A 28 9.79 0.81 -6.17
C VAL A 28 10.09 -0.12 -7.35
N ALA A 29 11.32 -0.62 -7.47
CA ALA A 29 11.67 -1.64 -8.46
C ALA A 29 10.88 -2.93 -8.18
N LEU A 30 10.83 -3.38 -6.92
CA LEU A 30 10.04 -4.53 -6.51
C LEU A 30 8.54 -4.32 -6.79
N HIS A 31 7.99 -3.15 -6.45
CA HIS A 31 6.62 -2.75 -6.79
C HIS A 31 6.37 -2.97 -8.29
N THR A 32 7.25 -2.44 -9.13
CA THR A 32 7.12 -2.48 -10.59
C THR A 32 7.14 -3.92 -11.11
N VAL A 33 8.07 -4.75 -10.63
CA VAL A 33 8.15 -6.17 -11.00
C VAL A 33 6.87 -6.91 -10.58
N LEU A 34 6.41 -6.74 -9.34
CA LEU A 34 5.15 -7.33 -8.88
C LEU A 34 3.96 -6.86 -9.70
N ALA A 35 3.95 -5.60 -10.13
CA ALA A 35 2.88 -5.03 -10.90
C ALA A 35 2.88 -5.54 -12.35
N VAL A 36 4.03 -5.89 -12.93
CA VAL A 36 4.15 -6.38 -14.31
C VAL A 36 3.86 -7.88 -14.39
N PHE A 37 4.40 -8.67 -13.46
CA PHE A 37 4.37 -10.14 -13.51
C PHE A 37 3.28 -10.76 -12.62
N VAL A 38 3.05 -10.20 -11.43
CA VAL A 38 2.09 -10.72 -10.44
C VAL A 38 0.80 -9.90 -10.47
N SER A 39 0.33 -9.60 -11.68
CA SER A 39 -0.96 -8.97 -11.91
C SER A 39 -1.81 -9.86 -12.81
N ILE A 40 -2.96 -10.30 -12.30
CA ILE A 40 -3.90 -11.13 -13.06
C ILE A 40 -5.03 -10.20 -13.52
N GLN A 41 -5.24 -10.11 -14.83
CA GLN A 41 -6.40 -9.45 -15.41
C GLN A 41 -7.55 -10.44 -15.44
N VAL A 42 -8.49 -10.29 -14.51
CA VAL A 42 -9.69 -11.15 -14.42
C VAL A 42 -10.75 -10.68 -15.42
N THR A 43 -10.75 -9.40 -15.78
CA THR A 43 -11.67 -8.79 -16.76
C THR A 43 -10.94 -7.61 -17.43
N PRO A 44 -11.33 -7.14 -18.63
CA PRO A 44 -10.69 -5.99 -19.28
C PRO A 44 -10.60 -4.72 -18.42
N SER A 45 -11.52 -4.57 -17.46
CA SER A 45 -11.54 -3.46 -16.50
C SER A 45 -11.04 -3.85 -15.10
N LEU A 46 -10.77 -5.15 -14.88
CA LEU A 46 -10.56 -5.75 -13.56
C LEU A 46 -9.17 -6.37 -13.47
N ARG A 47 -8.22 -5.55 -13.02
CA ARG A 47 -6.86 -6.00 -12.69
C ARG A 47 -6.71 -6.18 -11.19
N ILE A 48 -6.29 -7.36 -10.74
CA ILE A 48 -5.89 -7.60 -9.35
C ILE A 48 -4.37 -7.69 -9.36
N SER A 49 -3.69 -6.83 -8.61
CA SER A 49 -2.24 -6.77 -8.53
C SER A 49 -1.78 -6.84 -7.10
N VAL A 50 -0.67 -7.53 -6.86
CA VAL A 50 -0.04 -7.65 -5.53
C VAL A 50 0.90 -6.46 -5.25
N SER A 51 1.12 -5.60 -6.25
CA SER A 51 2.03 -4.45 -6.18
C SER A 51 1.72 -3.45 -5.05
N PHE A 52 0.46 -3.30 -4.65
CA PHE A 52 0.08 -2.39 -3.56
C PHE A 52 0.78 -2.76 -2.23
N LEU A 53 1.16 -4.03 -2.03
CA LEU A 53 1.91 -4.46 -0.84
C LEU A 53 3.27 -3.78 -0.74
N ALA A 54 3.94 -3.55 -1.86
CA ALA A 54 5.19 -2.80 -1.89
C ALA A 54 4.97 -1.33 -1.54
N ASN A 55 3.87 -0.71 -2.00
CA ASN A 55 3.50 0.66 -1.59
C ASN A 55 3.17 0.74 -0.09
N CYS A 56 2.51 -0.27 0.47
CA CYS A 56 2.29 -0.38 1.91
C CYS A 56 3.63 -0.48 2.67
N ALA A 57 4.58 -1.27 2.18
CA ALA A 57 5.90 -1.41 2.79
C ALA A 57 6.69 -0.09 2.75
N ILE A 58 6.66 0.63 1.63
CA ILE A 58 7.28 1.96 1.49
C ILE A 58 6.65 2.95 2.47
N GLY A 59 5.32 2.99 2.56
CA GLY A 59 4.60 3.85 3.51
C GLY A 59 4.94 3.53 4.96
N TYR A 60 5.07 2.25 5.30
CA TYR A 60 5.48 1.80 6.63
C TYR A 60 6.91 2.26 6.98
N MET A 61 7.87 2.05 6.08
CA MET A 61 9.29 2.31 6.34
C MET A 61 9.67 3.81 6.24
N PHE A 62 9.19 4.50 5.20
CA PHE A 62 9.65 5.85 4.85
C PHE A 62 8.60 6.94 5.08
N GLY A 63 7.37 6.56 5.41
CA GLY A 63 6.30 7.48 5.80
C GLY A 63 5.53 8.12 4.64
N PRO A 64 4.66 9.10 4.95
CA PRO A 64 3.67 9.62 3.99
C PRO A 64 4.28 10.37 2.81
N VAL A 65 5.35 11.14 2.98
CA VAL A 65 5.92 11.98 1.92
C VAL A 65 6.67 11.12 0.91
N MET A 66 7.53 10.22 1.40
CA MET A 66 8.20 9.22 0.55
C MET A 66 7.19 8.28 -0.08
N GLY A 67 6.18 7.82 0.65
CA GLY A 67 5.08 7.01 0.13
C GLY A 67 4.35 7.68 -1.03
N PHE A 68 4.07 8.99 -0.93
CA PHE A 68 3.43 9.76 -1.99
C PHE A 68 4.28 9.76 -3.28
N VAL A 69 5.56 10.11 -3.15
CA VAL A 69 6.47 10.22 -4.30
C VAL A 69 6.72 8.85 -4.93
N CYS A 70 7.06 7.85 -4.11
CA CYS A 70 7.32 6.49 -4.59
C CYS A 70 6.07 5.82 -5.18
N GLY A 71 4.87 6.10 -4.66
CA GLY A 71 3.62 5.61 -5.22
C GLY A 71 3.36 6.18 -6.63
N GLY A 72 3.56 7.48 -6.81
CA GLY A 72 3.45 8.12 -8.13
C GLY A 72 4.54 7.63 -9.11
N LEU A 73 5.79 7.57 -8.66
CA LEU A 73 6.90 7.06 -9.49
C LEU A 73 6.69 5.60 -9.88
N GLY A 74 6.21 4.77 -8.96
CA GLY A 74 5.93 3.35 -9.23
C GLY A 74 4.90 3.16 -10.34
N ASP A 75 3.86 4.00 -10.40
CA ASP A 75 2.87 4.00 -11.48
C ASP A 75 3.46 4.44 -12.82
N LEU A 76 4.23 5.55 -12.83
CA LEU A 76 4.88 6.05 -14.04
C LEU A 76 5.85 5.02 -14.63
N ILE A 77 6.73 4.45 -13.79
CA ILE A 77 7.72 3.45 -14.22
C ILE A 77 7.00 2.19 -14.73
N GLN A 78 5.97 1.74 -14.02
CA GLN A 78 5.17 0.60 -14.47
C GLN A 78 4.53 0.87 -15.83
N PHE A 79 3.97 2.06 -16.04
CA PHE A 79 3.35 2.43 -17.32
C PHE A 79 4.35 2.43 -18.47
N VAL A 80 5.57 2.95 -18.24
CA VAL A 80 6.66 2.94 -19.24
C VAL A 80 7.05 1.52 -19.63
N ILE A 81 7.12 0.59 -18.68
CA ILE A 81 7.53 -0.79 -18.95
C ILE A 81 6.41 -1.61 -19.61
N LYS A 82 5.18 -1.49 -19.12
CA LYS A 82 4.03 -2.23 -19.65
C LYS A 82 2.83 -1.30 -19.78
N PRO A 83 2.76 -0.53 -20.87
CA PRO A 83 1.63 0.38 -21.10
C PRO A 83 0.36 -0.44 -21.25
N GLN A 84 -0.56 -0.30 -20.29
CA GLN A 84 -1.86 -0.96 -20.30
C GLN A 84 -2.94 0.12 -20.33
N GLY A 85 -3.51 0.33 -21.52
CA GLY A 85 -4.49 1.37 -21.77
C GLY A 85 -3.87 2.75 -22.01
N ALA A 86 -4.72 3.76 -22.12
CA ALA A 86 -4.29 5.15 -22.30
C ALA A 86 -3.68 5.71 -21.00
N TYR A 87 -2.54 6.39 -21.13
CA TYR A 87 -1.98 7.15 -20.02
C TYR A 87 -2.96 8.24 -19.61
N PHE A 88 -3.20 8.36 -18.31
CA PHE A 88 -3.98 9.46 -17.77
C PHE A 88 -3.37 9.89 -16.43
N PRO A 89 -2.95 11.16 -16.28
CA PRO A 89 -2.28 11.67 -15.09
C PRO A 89 -3.05 11.44 -13.78
N GLY A 90 -4.39 11.34 -13.84
CA GLY A 90 -5.20 11.04 -12.66
C GLY A 90 -4.93 9.66 -12.07
N TRP A 91 -4.50 8.65 -12.85
CA TRP A 91 -4.10 7.34 -12.31
C TRP A 91 -2.82 7.46 -11.48
N THR A 92 -1.84 8.22 -11.96
CA THR A 92 -0.61 8.51 -11.24
C THR A 92 -0.88 9.30 -9.96
N LEU A 93 -1.78 10.28 -10.00
CA LEU A 93 -2.21 11.00 -8.80
C LEU A 93 -2.90 10.07 -7.79
N SER A 94 -3.77 9.18 -8.27
CA SER A 94 -4.40 8.15 -7.43
C SER A 94 -3.35 7.24 -6.78
N ALA A 95 -2.32 6.79 -7.53
CA ALA A 95 -1.24 5.97 -6.99
C ALA A 95 -0.40 6.70 -5.93
N ALA A 96 -0.09 7.98 -6.17
CA ALA A 96 0.59 8.82 -5.20
C ALA A 96 -0.24 8.99 -3.92
N LEU A 97 -1.55 9.25 -4.04
CA LEU A 97 -2.45 9.36 -2.90
C LEU A 97 -2.58 8.05 -2.13
N ALA A 98 -2.62 6.89 -2.80
CA ALA A 98 -2.61 5.59 -2.14
C ALA A 98 -1.34 5.41 -1.27
N GLY A 99 -0.16 5.69 -1.85
CA GLY A 99 1.11 5.62 -1.11
C GLY A 99 1.17 6.58 0.08
N PHE A 100 0.58 7.77 -0.07
CA PHE A 100 0.43 8.73 1.03
C PHE A 100 -0.48 8.23 2.14
N ILE A 101 -1.66 7.69 1.80
CA ILE A 101 -2.62 7.13 2.78
C ILE A 101 -1.93 6.00 3.55
N TYR A 102 -1.26 5.08 2.87
CA TYR A 102 -0.54 3.99 3.54
C TYR A 102 0.55 4.52 4.46
N GLY A 103 1.29 5.56 4.05
CA GLY A 103 2.28 6.20 4.90
C GLY A 103 1.67 6.91 6.12
N LEU A 104 0.50 7.53 6.00
CA LEU A 104 -0.18 8.14 7.15
C LEU A 104 -0.58 7.11 8.21
N PHE A 105 -1.10 5.96 7.76
CA PHE A 105 -1.65 4.96 8.66
C PHE A 105 -0.61 3.98 9.20
N PHE A 106 0.45 3.68 8.45
CA PHE A 106 1.44 2.67 8.83
C PHE A 106 2.72 3.26 9.42
N TYR A 107 3.05 4.53 9.17
CA TYR A 107 4.29 5.11 9.69
C TYR A 107 4.32 5.24 11.20
N GLY A 108 5.43 4.83 11.83
CA GLY A 108 5.59 4.83 13.28
C GLY A 108 4.64 3.87 14.01
N CYS A 109 4.05 2.90 13.31
CA CYS A 109 3.18 1.91 13.94
C CYS A 109 3.98 0.84 14.67
N ASN A 110 3.66 0.66 15.95
CA ASN A 110 4.24 -0.43 16.72
C ASN A 110 3.45 -1.72 16.49
N MET A 111 3.91 -2.56 15.55
CA MET A 111 3.27 -3.84 15.23
C MET A 111 3.82 -4.97 16.12
N LYS A 112 2.98 -5.61 16.93
CA LYS A 112 3.41 -6.79 17.72
C LYS A 112 3.46 -8.07 16.89
N VAL A 113 2.89 -8.04 15.69
CA VAL A 113 2.83 -9.16 14.73
C VAL A 113 4.20 -9.70 14.34
N ALA A 114 5.24 -8.86 14.32
CA ALA A 114 6.60 -9.27 13.96
C ALA A 114 7.22 -10.25 14.98
N GLU A 115 6.77 -10.24 16.24
CA GLU A 115 7.26 -11.16 17.28
C GLU A 115 6.83 -12.61 17.00
N ASN A 116 5.71 -12.81 16.29
CA ASN A 116 5.24 -14.14 15.90
C ASN A 116 6.18 -14.86 14.90
N PHE A 117 6.96 -14.11 14.12
CA PHE A 117 7.93 -14.67 13.17
C PHE A 117 9.26 -15.04 13.83
N ASP A 118 9.61 -14.39 14.94
CA ASP A 118 10.85 -14.66 15.70
C ASP A 118 10.70 -15.87 16.63
N SER A 119 9.46 -16.23 17.01
CA SER A 119 9.13 -17.29 17.96
C SER A 119 9.24 -18.72 17.40
N GLY A 120 10.14 -18.95 16.44
CA GLY A 120 10.41 -20.26 15.85
C GLY A 120 11.21 -21.23 16.74
N ASN A 121 11.56 -20.86 17.98
CA ASN A 121 12.44 -21.70 18.80
C ASN A 121 12.18 -21.75 20.32
N SER A 122 11.02 -21.30 20.81
CA SER A 122 10.72 -21.50 22.24
C SER A 122 9.25 -21.83 22.49
N LYS A 123 9.06 -23.04 23.02
CA LYS A 123 7.81 -23.57 23.57
C LYS A 123 7.28 -22.60 24.63
N GLU A 124 6.16 -21.94 24.37
CA GLU A 124 5.02 -21.99 25.28
C GLU A 124 3.74 -21.45 24.66
N LYS A 125 2.77 -22.36 24.59
CA LYS A 125 1.36 -22.18 24.29
C LYS A 125 0.72 -21.35 25.40
N LYS A 126 0.75 -20.02 25.33
CA LYS A 126 -0.07 -19.15 26.19
C LYS A 126 -0.90 -18.16 25.38
N SER A 127 -2.11 -18.63 25.08
CA SER A 127 -3.24 -17.91 24.53
C SER A 127 -3.09 -17.47 23.06
N PHE A 128 -3.51 -18.38 22.17
CA PHE A 128 -3.71 -18.16 20.73
C PHE A 128 -4.63 -16.93 20.42
N LEU A 129 -5.38 -16.44 21.41
CA LEU A 129 -6.22 -15.24 21.34
C LEU A 129 -5.45 -13.92 21.60
N LYS A 130 -4.20 -13.98 22.07
CA LYS A 130 -3.27 -12.84 22.19
C LYS A 130 -2.31 -12.72 21.00
N LEU A 131 -2.54 -13.49 19.94
CA LEU A 131 -1.66 -13.64 18.77
C LEU A 131 -2.02 -12.66 17.63
N ILE A 132 -3.23 -12.11 17.66
CA ILE A 132 -3.70 -11.09 16.70
C ILE A 132 -3.57 -9.71 17.35
N ASP A 133 -2.74 -8.86 16.75
CA ASP A 133 -2.68 -7.45 17.13
C ASP A 133 -3.91 -6.74 16.56
N VAL A 134 -5.03 -6.80 17.29
CA VAL A 134 -6.32 -6.22 16.87
C VAL A 134 -6.18 -4.73 16.59
N LYS A 135 -5.30 -4.02 17.31
CA LYS A 135 -5.03 -2.59 17.06
C LYS A 135 -4.39 -2.38 15.69
N PHE A 136 -3.47 -3.25 15.30
CA PHE A 136 -2.83 -3.20 13.99
C PHE A 136 -3.78 -3.65 12.88
N LEU A 137 -4.54 -4.74 13.10
CA LEU A 137 -5.56 -5.20 12.16
C LEU A 137 -6.58 -4.08 11.87
N LEU A 138 -7.05 -3.38 12.90
CA LEU A 138 -7.96 -2.25 12.75
C LEU A 138 -7.34 -1.12 11.93
N ARG A 139 -6.05 -0.80 12.13
CA ARG A 139 -5.33 0.19 11.31
C ARG A 139 -5.23 -0.24 9.86
N CYS A 140 -4.92 -1.51 9.58
CA CYS A 140 -4.91 -2.04 8.21
C CYS A 140 -6.29 -1.93 7.56
N THR A 141 -7.35 -2.35 8.27
CA THR A 141 -8.72 -2.23 7.78
C THR A 141 -9.09 -0.79 7.48
N LEU A 142 -8.79 0.15 8.39
CA LEU A 142 -9.07 1.57 8.16
C LEU A 142 -8.28 2.13 6.97
N ALA A 143 -6.98 1.86 6.88
CA ALA A 143 -6.13 2.33 5.79
C ALA A 143 -6.62 1.83 4.43
N LEU A 144 -6.90 0.52 4.34
CA LEU A 144 -7.38 -0.12 3.11
C LEU A 144 -8.80 0.30 2.76
N THR A 145 -9.67 0.53 3.75
CA THR A 145 -11.03 1.03 3.50
C THR A 145 -11.00 2.47 2.99
N VAL A 146 -10.18 3.33 3.59
CA VAL A 146 -10.03 4.73 3.16
C VAL A 146 -9.44 4.79 1.75
N ASP A 147 -8.39 4.02 1.47
CA ASP A 147 -7.79 3.94 0.14
C ASP A 147 -8.78 3.37 -0.90
N THR A 148 -9.47 2.28 -0.59
CA THR A 148 -10.44 1.70 -1.54
C THR A 148 -11.61 2.64 -1.82
N LEU A 149 -12.15 3.33 -0.83
CA LEU A 149 -13.24 4.27 -1.02
C LEU A 149 -12.79 5.54 -1.76
N LEU A 150 -11.73 6.21 -1.29
CA LEU A 150 -11.31 7.49 -1.85
C LEU A 150 -10.60 7.33 -3.19
N VAL A 151 -9.61 6.43 -3.26
CA VAL A 151 -8.74 6.31 -4.43
C VAL A 151 -9.35 5.37 -5.46
N ASN A 152 -9.73 4.16 -5.05
CA ASN A 152 -10.15 3.15 -6.02
C ASN A 152 -11.60 3.32 -6.50
N VAL A 153 -12.52 3.67 -5.61
CA VAL A 153 -13.93 3.90 -5.93
C VAL A 153 -14.14 5.33 -6.41
N LEU A 154 -13.95 6.35 -5.59
CA LEU A 154 -14.33 7.73 -5.97
C LEU A 154 -13.45 8.29 -7.09
N LEU A 155 -12.16 8.46 -6.83
CA LEU A 155 -11.23 9.02 -7.83
C LEU A 155 -11.19 8.14 -9.09
N GLY A 156 -11.09 6.83 -8.90
CA GLY A 156 -11.09 5.90 -10.03
C GLY A 156 -12.38 5.93 -10.87
N THR A 157 -13.55 6.10 -10.26
CA THR A 157 -14.82 6.28 -11.01
C THR A 157 -14.82 7.61 -11.74
N TYR A 158 -14.37 8.67 -11.08
CA TYR A 158 -14.29 10.01 -11.66
C TYR A 158 -13.40 10.05 -12.91
N TRP A 159 -12.20 9.45 -12.84
CA TRP A 159 -11.31 9.32 -13.99
C TRP A 159 -11.92 8.50 -15.12
N CYS A 160 -12.57 7.37 -14.80
CA CYS A 160 -13.26 6.57 -15.82
C CYS A 160 -14.40 7.35 -16.47
N SER A 161 -15.16 8.13 -15.71
CA SER A 161 -16.24 8.95 -16.23
C SER A 161 -15.73 10.00 -17.22
N ILE A 162 -14.57 10.60 -16.96
CA ILE A 162 -13.93 11.58 -17.85
C ILE A 162 -13.36 10.89 -19.11
N MET A 163 -12.68 9.76 -18.96
CA MET A 163 -11.98 9.11 -20.08
C MET A 163 -12.91 8.36 -21.03
N TYR A 164 -13.96 7.71 -20.50
CA TYR A 164 -14.76 6.76 -21.26
C TYR A 164 -16.21 7.20 -21.47
N GLY A 165 -16.63 8.32 -20.88
CA GLY A 165 -17.91 8.99 -21.16
C GLY A 165 -19.18 8.24 -20.78
N LYS A 166 -19.12 7.01 -20.22
CA LYS A 166 -20.32 6.33 -19.68
C LYS A 166 -20.74 6.94 -18.35
N GLY A 167 -22.00 6.72 -17.96
CA GLY A 167 -22.57 7.27 -16.73
C GLY A 167 -21.76 6.93 -15.48
N PHE A 168 -21.54 7.94 -14.63
CA PHE A 168 -20.76 7.82 -13.39
C PHE A 168 -21.25 6.65 -12.51
N ALA A 169 -22.56 6.47 -12.36
CA ALA A 169 -23.16 5.41 -11.55
C ALA A 169 -22.81 3.98 -12.05
N PHE A 170 -22.61 3.80 -13.35
CA PHE A 170 -22.21 2.51 -13.93
C PHE A 170 -20.78 2.13 -13.51
N TYR A 171 -19.84 3.07 -13.58
CA TYR A 171 -18.47 2.83 -13.14
C TYR A 171 -18.37 2.68 -11.62
N LEU A 172 -19.19 3.44 -10.88
CA LEU A 172 -19.23 3.37 -9.43
C LEU A 172 -19.64 1.96 -8.95
N SER A 173 -20.73 1.42 -9.48
CA SER A 173 -21.24 0.10 -9.07
C SER A 173 -20.25 -1.02 -9.36
N LEU A 174 -19.63 -1.01 -10.56
CA LEU A 174 -18.60 -1.97 -10.94
C LEU A 174 -17.36 -1.91 -10.03
N ARG A 175 -16.86 -0.69 -9.74
CA ARG A 175 -15.69 -0.50 -8.88
C ARG A 175 -16.00 -0.85 -7.42
N PHE A 176 -17.18 -0.48 -6.94
CA PHE A 176 -17.61 -0.77 -5.58
C PHE A 176 -17.71 -2.29 -5.35
N ALA A 177 -18.39 -3.02 -6.25
CA ALA A 177 -18.54 -4.47 -6.15
C ALA A 177 -17.19 -5.20 -6.12
N LYS A 178 -16.27 -4.84 -7.04
CA LYS A 178 -14.91 -5.40 -7.05
C LYS A 178 -14.17 -5.13 -5.75
N ASN A 179 -14.12 -3.86 -5.34
CA ASN A 179 -13.30 -3.46 -4.20
C ASN A 179 -13.81 -4.07 -2.89
N MET A 180 -15.13 -4.26 -2.75
CA MET A 180 -15.72 -4.98 -1.59
C MET A 180 -15.25 -6.43 -1.51
N ILE A 181 -15.12 -7.13 -2.64
CA ILE A 181 -14.63 -8.52 -2.67
C ILE A 181 -13.11 -8.57 -2.42
N GLN A 182 -12.37 -7.60 -2.96
CA GLN A 182 -10.92 -7.57 -2.85
C GLN A 182 -10.42 -7.11 -1.46
N LEU A 183 -11.18 -6.25 -0.78
CA LEU A 183 -10.78 -5.63 0.48
C LEU A 183 -10.44 -6.64 1.60
N PRO A 184 -11.23 -7.69 1.88
CA PRO A 184 -10.89 -8.70 2.87
C PRO A 184 -9.56 -9.40 2.58
N ILE A 185 -9.32 -9.72 1.31
CA ILE A 185 -8.08 -10.37 0.84
C ILE A 185 -6.89 -9.44 1.06
N ASN A 186 -7.03 -8.17 0.69
CA ASN A 186 -5.98 -7.17 0.85
C ASN A 186 -5.63 -6.94 2.33
N ILE A 187 -6.62 -6.93 3.23
CA ILE A 187 -6.39 -6.78 4.69
C ILE A 187 -5.49 -7.90 5.21
N ILE A 188 -5.82 -9.14 4.86
CA ILE A 188 -5.07 -10.32 5.30
C ILE A 188 -3.64 -10.26 4.75
N LEU A 189 -3.48 -9.97 3.46
CA LEU A 189 -2.16 -9.87 2.82
C LEU A 189 -1.29 -8.78 3.45
N VAL A 190 -1.83 -7.58 3.65
CA VAL A 190 -1.11 -6.46 4.26
C VAL A 190 -0.70 -6.78 5.70
N TYR A 191 -1.58 -7.42 6.46
CA TYR A 191 -1.28 -7.80 7.85
C TYR A 191 -0.03 -8.70 7.95
N TYR A 192 0.05 -9.75 7.12
CA TYR A 192 1.19 -10.66 7.12
C TYR A 192 2.45 -10.04 6.51
N VAL A 193 2.32 -9.34 5.38
CA VAL A 193 3.49 -8.75 4.69
C VAL A 193 4.12 -7.65 5.51
N LEU A 194 3.34 -6.74 6.11
CA LEU A 194 3.92 -5.71 6.98
C LEU A 194 4.53 -6.31 8.25
N GLY A 195 3.95 -7.38 8.80
CA GLY A 195 4.56 -8.15 9.88
C GLY A 195 5.95 -8.68 9.50
N PHE A 196 6.07 -9.26 8.30
CA PHE A 196 7.35 -9.74 7.76
C PHE A 196 8.35 -8.61 7.47
N VAL A 197 7.90 -7.49 6.89
CA VAL A 197 8.76 -6.32 6.64
C VAL A 197 9.34 -5.79 7.95
N LYS A 198 8.55 -5.68 9.02
CA LYS A 198 9.07 -5.28 10.34
C LYS A 198 10.04 -6.29 10.93
N TYR A 199 9.82 -7.58 10.73
CA TYR A 199 10.79 -8.59 11.15
C TYR A 199 12.16 -8.37 10.49
N ILE A 200 12.18 -8.09 9.18
CA ILE A 200 13.42 -7.76 8.47
C ILE A 200 14.03 -6.45 8.99
N ASP A 201 13.23 -5.41 9.14
CA ASP A 201 13.69 -4.09 9.59
C ASP A 201 14.34 -4.12 10.98
N ASN A 202 13.72 -4.85 11.91
CA ASN A 202 14.26 -5.10 13.25
C ASN A 202 15.61 -5.85 13.20
N LYS A 203 15.79 -6.75 12.24
CA LYS A 203 17.03 -7.53 12.08
C LYS A 203 18.13 -6.71 11.41
N MET A 204 17.80 -5.78 10.52
CA MET A 204 18.75 -4.86 9.89
C MET A 204 19.21 -3.73 10.84
N SER A 205 18.38 -3.39 11.84
CA SER A 205 18.67 -2.35 12.83
C SER A 205 19.45 -2.85 14.06
N ARG A 206 19.70 -4.17 14.16
CA ARG A 206 20.59 -4.79 15.17
C ARG A 206 21.99 -4.96 14.58
#